data_AF-A0A8J2NA59-F1
#
_entry.id   AF-A0A8J2NA59-F1
#
_cell.length_a   1.000
_cell.length_b   1.000
_cell.length_c   1.000
_cell.angle_alpha   90.00
_cell.angle_beta   90.00
_cell.angle_gamma   90.00
#
_symmetry.space_group_name_H-M   'P 1'
#
loop_
_entity.id
_entity.type
_entity.pdbx_description
1 polymer ?
#
loop_
_entity_poly.entity_id
_entity_poly.type
_entity_poly.pdbx_seq_one_letter_code
_entity_poly.pdbx_strand_id
1 'polypeptide(L)'
;MNPQFRNPPPGGLDPNAYDDPVTVPAADIAENPYWKRDVRRRYPRLSTVTQSDAVALLEVGSAAAPKQELIGEAGTKSLVAAQEQGAKGLAVAFEKNTGLAKDVLGPGGMPPLPSGLHTHGVAGQKRYELESEQSYGTAYPCRTFA
;
A
#
# COMPACT_ATOMS: atom_id res chain seq x y z
N MET A 1 36.94 40.31 6.20
CA MET A 1 36.00 40.05 5.09
C MET A 1 36.37 38.70 4.47
N ASN A 2 35.42 37.80 4.18
CA ASN A 2 35.69 36.41 3.74
C ASN A 2 35.91 36.34 2.21
N PRO A 3 37.13 36.10 1.71
CA PRO A 3 37.42 36.08 0.28
C PRO A 3 36.96 34.80 -0.45
N GLN A 4 36.51 33.76 0.26
CA GLN A 4 36.10 32.47 -0.30
C GLN A 4 34.58 32.34 -0.49
N PHE A 5 33.77 33.04 0.30
CA PHE A 5 32.32 32.89 0.24
C PHE A 5 31.73 33.61 -0.97
N ARG A 6 31.01 32.88 -1.84
CA ARG A 6 30.33 33.42 -3.02
C ARG A 6 31.29 34.15 -3.99
N ASN A 7 32.49 33.61 -4.12
CA ASN A 7 33.50 34.09 -5.03
C ASN A 7 34.04 32.91 -5.86
N PRO A 8 33.74 32.81 -7.17
CA PRO A 8 33.05 33.81 -7.98
C PRO A 8 31.57 34.00 -7.60
N PRO A 9 30.98 35.18 -7.90
CA PRO A 9 29.53 35.36 -7.79
C PRO A 9 28.81 34.38 -8.73
N PRO A 10 27.53 34.04 -8.50
CA PRO A 10 26.83 33.05 -9.32
C PRO A 10 26.86 33.32 -10.84
N GLY A 11 26.78 34.59 -11.26
CA GLY A 11 26.88 34.97 -12.69
C GLY A 11 28.30 35.12 -13.23
N GLY A 12 29.33 34.90 -12.39
CA GLY A 12 30.74 34.86 -12.79
C GLY A 12 31.24 33.45 -13.10
N LEU A 13 30.35 32.45 -13.02
CA LEU A 13 30.60 31.10 -13.51
C LEU A 13 30.41 31.07 -15.02
N ASP A 14 31.13 30.19 -15.71
CA ASP A 14 30.95 29.96 -17.14
C ASP A 14 29.53 29.42 -17.39
N PRO A 15 28.65 30.13 -18.13
CA PRO A 15 27.30 29.68 -18.39
C PRO A 15 27.23 28.41 -19.25
N ASN A 16 28.30 28.04 -19.96
CA ASN A 16 28.34 26.84 -20.80
C ASN A 16 28.90 25.62 -20.08
N ALA A 17 29.31 25.74 -18.81
CA ALA A 17 29.86 24.62 -18.06
C ALA A 17 28.80 23.64 -17.53
N TYR A 18 27.52 23.97 -17.66
CA TYR A 18 26.41 23.14 -17.20
C TYR A 18 25.83 22.30 -18.35
N ASP A 19 25.74 20.99 -18.12
CA ASP A 19 24.98 20.06 -18.94
C ASP A 19 23.82 19.49 -18.13
N ASP A 20 22.69 19.26 -18.78
CA ASP A 20 21.51 18.67 -18.16
C ASP A 20 21.82 17.25 -17.65
N PRO A 21 21.70 16.97 -16.34
CA PRO A 21 21.98 15.65 -15.81
C PRO A 21 20.87 14.68 -16.22
N VAL A 22 21.30 13.48 -16.60
CA VAL A 22 20.42 12.38 -16.98
C VAL A 22 20.77 11.12 -16.18
N THR A 23 19.81 10.21 -16.00
CA THR A 23 20.02 8.97 -15.24
C THR A 23 19.90 7.74 -16.14
N VAL A 24 20.76 6.75 -15.94
CA VAL A 24 20.60 5.42 -16.55
C VAL A 24 19.68 4.59 -15.64
N PRO A 25 18.62 3.95 -16.16
CA PRO A 25 18.36 3.65 -17.59
C PRO A 25 17.54 4.69 -18.37
N ALA A 26 17.03 5.75 -17.76
CA ALA A 26 16.12 6.69 -18.42
C ALA A 26 16.74 7.44 -19.63
N ALA A 27 18.07 7.60 -19.65
CA ALA A 27 18.82 8.28 -20.71
C ALA A 27 19.27 7.37 -21.86
N ASP A 28 19.08 6.05 -21.75
CA ASP A 28 19.55 5.12 -22.78
C ASP A 28 18.80 5.37 -24.10
N ILE A 29 19.54 5.32 -25.21
CA ILE A 29 19.05 5.59 -26.57
C ILE A 29 18.62 4.31 -27.30
N ALA A 30 19.03 3.13 -26.82
CA ALA A 30 18.75 1.85 -27.47
C ALA A 30 17.55 1.13 -26.84
N GLU A 31 17.68 0.63 -25.60
CA GLU A 31 16.73 -0.30 -24.98
C GLU A 31 15.70 0.39 -24.09
N ASN A 32 15.30 1.60 -24.49
CA ASN A 32 14.55 2.51 -23.65
C ASN A 32 13.22 2.94 -24.31
N PRO A 33 12.26 2.03 -24.59
CA PRO A 33 10.95 2.40 -25.12
C PRO A 33 10.04 3.01 -24.03
N TYR A 34 9.29 4.06 -24.36
CA TYR A 34 8.51 4.85 -23.38
C TYR A 34 7.45 4.03 -22.63
N TRP A 35 6.75 3.10 -23.30
CA TRP A 35 5.70 2.30 -22.69
C TRP A 35 6.18 1.39 -21.54
N LYS A 36 7.48 1.06 -21.46
CA LYS A 36 8.07 0.33 -20.33
C LYS A 36 8.25 1.20 -19.09
N ARG A 37 8.47 2.51 -19.26
CA ARG A 37 8.66 3.49 -18.17
C ARG A 37 7.46 4.40 -17.91
N ASP A 38 6.37 4.23 -18.67
CA ASP A 38 5.14 4.98 -18.48
C ASP A 38 4.43 4.51 -17.20
N VAL A 39 4.86 5.06 -16.07
CA VAL A 39 4.24 4.85 -14.75
C VAL A 39 2.89 5.56 -14.63
N ARG A 40 2.67 6.63 -15.40
CA ARG A 40 1.43 7.42 -15.36
C ARG A 40 0.23 6.61 -15.83
N ARG A 41 0.40 5.80 -16.89
CA ARG A 41 -0.66 4.89 -17.38
C ARG A 41 -0.75 3.58 -16.61
N ARG A 42 0.24 3.25 -15.79
CA ARG A 42 0.30 2.05 -14.94
C ARG A 42 -0.10 2.33 -13.49
N TYR A 43 -0.96 3.32 -13.27
CA TYR A 43 -1.44 3.65 -11.93
C TYR A 43 -2.28 2.50 -11.35
N PRO A 44 -2.20 2.26 -10.03
CA PRO A 44 -3.07 1.29 -9.38
C PRO A 44 -4.53 1.76 -9.48
N ARG A 45 -5.44 0.86 -9.86
CA ARG A 45 -6.87 1.18 -9.95
C ARG A 45 -7.50 1.17 -8.57
N LEU A 46 -8.44 2.09 -8.34
CA LEU A 46 -9.24 2.09 -7.12
C LEU A 46 -10.11 0.82 -7.11
N SER A 47 -10.04 0.06 -6.02
CA SER A 47 -10.91 -1.08 -5.77
C SER A 47 -12.05 -0.66 -4.86
N THR A 48 -13.29 -0.74 -5.35
CA THR A 48 -14.50 -0.50 -4.56
C THR A 48 -15.15 -1.84 -4.23
N VAL A 49 -15.45 -2.08 -2.96
CA VAL A 49 -16.09 -3.31 -2.50
C VAL A 49 -17.46 -2.94 -1.94
N THR A 50 -18.52 -3.44 -2.56
CA THR A 50 -19.89 -3.30 -2.06
C THR A 50 -20.21 -4.39 -1.04
N GLN A 51 -21.33 -4.26 -0.32
CA GLN A 51 -21.77 -5.34 0.58
C GLN A 51 -22.03 -6.64 -0.19
N SER A 52 -22.52 -6.57 -1.43
CA SER A 52 -22.73 -7.78 -2.23
C SER A 52 -21.43 -8.45 -2.64
N ASP A 53 -20.40 -7.68 -2.97
CA ASP A 53 -19.07 -8.23 -3.29
C ASP A 53 -18.47 -8.92 -2.05
N ALA A 54 -18.61 -8.30 -0.87
CA ALA A 54 -18.13 -8.89 0.38
C ALA A 54 -18.85 -10.20 0.73
N VAL A 55 -20.18 -10.26 0.59
CA VAL A 55 -20.94 -11.50 0.80
C VAL A 55 -20.51 -12.57 -0.19
N ALA A 56 -20.36 -12.23 -1.47
CA ALA A 56 -19.90 -13.18 -2.48
C ALA A 56 -18.52 -13.76 -2.13
N LEU A 57 -17.55 -12.93 -1.75
CA LEU A 57 -16.22 -13.38 -1.30
C LEU A 57 -16.29 -14.31 -0.09
N LEU A 58 -17.21 -14.06 0.84
CA LEU A 58 -17.40 -14.90 2.02
C LEU A 58 -18.06 -16.25 1.67
N GLU A 59 -19.02 -16.28 0.75
CA GLU A 59 -19.77 -17.50 0.39
C GLU A 59 -19.04 -18.40 -0.60
N VAL A 60 -18.51 -17.85 -1.69
CA VAL A 60 -17.87 -18.62 -2.77
C VAL A 60 -16.34 -18.67 -2.66
N GLY A 61 -15.74 -17.76 -1.89
CA GLY A 61 -14.30 -17.63 -1.71
C GLY A 61 -13.66 -16.65 -2.70
N SER A 62 -12.33 -16.73 -2.81
CA SER A 62 -11.53 -15.88 -3.69
C SER A 62 -10.75 -16.73 -4.69
N ALA A 63 -10.15 -16.10 -5.70
CA ALA A 63 -9.26 -16.80 -6.64
C ALA A 63 -8.06 -17.48 -5.94
N ALA A 64 -7.60 -16.93 -4.80
CA ALA A 64 -6.50 -17.51 -4.03
C ALA A 64 -6.95 -18.64 -3.09
N ALA A 65 -8.21 -18.62 -2.64
CA ALA A 65 -8.79 -19.58 -1.71
C ALA A 65 -10.27 -19.83 -2.08
N PRO A 66 -10.55 -20.68 -3.08
CA PRO A 66 -11.91 -20.99 -3.50
C PRO A 66 -12.60 -21.90 -2.46
N LYS A 67 -13.87 -21.62 -2.15
CA LYS A 67 -14.69 -22.47 -1.24
C LYS A 67 -15.66 -23.37 -1.99
N GLN A 68 -15.92 -23.07 -3.25
CA GLN A 68 -16.79 -23.82 -4.14
C GLN A 68 -16.10 -24.02 -5.49
N GLU A 69 -16.36 -25.15 -6.15
CA GLU A 69 -15.91 -25.37 -7.52
C GLU A 69 -16.82 -24.60 -8.48
N LEU A 70 -16.32 -23.49 -9.01
CA LEU A 70 -17.05 -22.62 -9.93
C LEU A 70 -16.81 -23.04 -11.39
N ILE A 71 -17.20 -24.27 -11.74
CA ILE A 71 -17.02 -24.81 -13.09
C ILE A 71 -18.33 -24.70 -13.88
N GLY A 72 -18.25 -24.14 -15.08
CA GLY A 72 -19.37 -24.08 -16.03
C GLY A 72 -20.59 -23.27 -15.52
N GLU A 73 -21.78 -23.65 -15.97
CA GLU A 73 -23.03 -22.94 -15.63
C GLU A 73 -23.40 -23.01 -14.14
N ALA A 74 -22.95 -24.04 -13.42
CA ALA A 74 -23.21 -24.15 -11.99
C ALA A 74 -22.47 -23.06 -11.21
N GLY A 75 -21.23 -22.75 -11.61
CA GLY A 75 -20.42 -21.70 -11.02
C GLY A 75 -20.94 -20.29 -11.31
N THR A 76 -21.46 -20.04 -12.51
CA THR A 76 -22.08 -18.73 -12.80
C THR A 76 -23.35 -18.52 -12.01
N LYS A 77 -24.17 -19.57 -11.84
CA LYS A 77 -25.39 -19.51 -11.02
C LYS A 77 -25.09 -19.27 -9.53
N SER A 78 -24.05 -19.90 -8.98
CA SER A 78 -23.67 -19.66 -7.58
C SER A 78 -23.15 -18.24 -7.35
N LEU A 79 -22.40 -17.67 -8.29
CA LEU A 79 -21.96 -16.28 -8.22
C LEU A 79 -23.13 -15.29 -8.24
N VAL A 80 -24.11 -15.51 -9.14
CA VAL A 80 -25.32 -14.68 -9.22
C VAL A 80 -26.13 -14.79 -7.93
N ALA A 81 -26.33 -16.01 -7.41
CA ALA A 81 -27.06 -16.22 -6.16
C ALA A 81 -26.39 -15.52 -4.97
N ALA A 82 -25.06 -15.56 -4.87
CA ALA A 82 -24.31 -14.88 -3.82
C ALA A 82 -24.43 -13.36 -3.92
N GLN A 83 -24.42 -12.80 -5.15
CA GLN A 83 -24.61 -11.38 -5.38
C GLN A 83 -26.03 -10.92 -5.02
N GLU A 84 -27.06 -11.68 -5.41
CA GLU A 84 -28.46 -11.42 -5.05
C GLU A 84 -28.69 -11.50 -3.54
N GLN A 85 -28.06 -12.46 -2.87
CA GLN A 85 -28.11 -12.57 -1.42
C GLN A 85 -27.41 -11.39 -0.74
N GLY A 86 -26.28 -10.96 -1.29
CA GLY A 86 -25.54 -9.80 -0.83
C GLY A 86 -26.32 -8.48 -0.96
N ALA A 87 -27.22 -8.36 -1.94
CA ALA A 87 -28.11 -7.21 -2.07
C ALA A 87 -29.12 -7.07 -0.90
N LYS A 88 -29.39 -8.16 -0.17
CA LYS A 88 -30.23 -8.15 1.05
C LYS A 88 -29.48 -7.63 2.27
N GLY A 89 -28.16 -7.46 2.17
CA GLY A 89 -27.29 -6.91 3.20
C GLY A 89 -26.44 -7.96 3.92
N LEU A 90 -25.28 -7.53 4.40
CA LEU A 90 -24.29 -8.39 5.07
C LEU A 90 -24.83 -9.03 6.36
N ALA A 91 -25.69 -8.33 7.10
CA ALA A 91 -26.28 -8.84 8.34
C ALA A 91 -27.10 -10.11 8.10
N VAL A 92 -27.94 -10.12 7.05
CA VAL A 92 -28.77 -11.28 6.67
C VAL A 92 -27.90 -12.48 6.30
N ALA A 93 -26.76 -12.25 5.65
CA ALA A 93 -25.82 -13.31 5.32
C ALA A 93 -25.18 -13.94 6.58
N PHE A 94 -24.82 -13.13 7.58
CA PHE A 94 -24.30 -13.63 8.85
C PHE A 94 -25.33 -14.35 9.71
N GLU A 95 -26.59 -13.91 9.70
CA GLU A 95 -27.69 -14.62 10.37
C GLU A 95 -27.91 -16.01 9.77
N LYS A 96 -27.85 -16.12 8.43
CA LYS A 96 -27.99 -17.39 7.73
C LYS A 96 -26.79 -18.33 7.96
N ASN A 97 -25.58 -17.78 8.02
CA ASN A 97 -24.36 -18.56 8.23
C ASN A 97 -23.36 -17.80 9.10
N THR A 98 -23.39 -18.06 10.40
CA THR A 98 -22.48 -17.48 11.39
C THR A 98 -21.02 -17.93 11.19
N GLY A 99 -20.80 -19.02 10.45
CA GLY A 99 -19.47 -19.50 10.08
C GLY A 99 -18.71 -18.54 9.17
N LEU A 100 -19.41 -17.69 8.40
CA LEU A 100 -18.80 -16.70 7.51
C LEU A 100 -17.95 -15.66 8.27
N ALA A 101 -18.30 -15.36 9.53
CA ALA A 101 -17.56 -14.39 10.33
C ALA A 101 -16.16 -14.89 10.74
N LYS A 102 -15.92 -16.21 10.74
CA LYS A 102 -14.63 -16.78 11.12
C LYS A 102 -13.52 -16.42 10.14
N ASP A 103 -13.86 -16.28 8.86
CA ASP A 103 -12.90 -15.95 7.80
C ASP A 103 -12.50 -14.47 7.78
N VAL A 104 -13.17 -13.64 8.58
CA VAL A 104 -12.89 -12.20 8.70
C VAL A 104 -11.88 -11.92 9.83
N LEU A 105 -11.88 -12.76 10.86
CA LEU A 105 -11.08 -12.56 12.06
C LEU A 105 -9.69 -13.19 11.90
N GLY A 106 -8.73 -12.60 12.60
CA GLY A 106 -7.38 -13.14 12.68
C GLY A 106 -7.29 -14.42 13.52
N PRO A 107 -6.08 -14.97 13.66
CA PRO A 107 -5.82 -16.13 14.51
C PRO A 107 -6.42 -15.97 15.91
N GLY A 108 -7.10 -17.01 16.41
CA GLY A 108 -7.77 -16.98 17.72
C GLY A 108 -9.06 -16.17 17.77
N GLY A 109 -9.62 -15.75 16.62
CA GLY A 109 -10.85 -14.96 16.56
C GLY A 109 -10.66 -13.49 16.97
N MET A 110 -9.42 -13.00 16.96
CA MET A 110 -9.11 -11.62 17.28
C MET A 110 -9.35 -10.71 16.07
N PRO A 111 -9.82 -9.47 16.26
CA PRO A 111 -9.93 -8.52 15.15
C PRO A 111 -8.54 -8.20 14.56
N PRO A 112 -8.45 -7.91 13.25
CA PRO A 112 -7.19 -7.49 12.66
C PRO A 112 -6.74 -6.15 13.25
N LEU A 113 -5.43 -6.00 13.44
CA LEU A 113 -4.84 -4.72 13.84
C LEU A 113 -4.76 -3.77 12.64
N PRO A 114 -4.81 -2.44 12.86
CA PRO A 114 -4.54 -1.48 11.80
C PRO A 114 -3.17 -1.74 11.14
N SER A 115 -3.15 -1.80 9.82
CA SER A 115 -1.90 -1.91 9.06
C SER A 115 -1.15 -0.58 9.08
N GLY A 116 0.16 -0.60 9.32
CA GLY A 116 1.04 0.55 9.11
C GLY A 116 1.65 0.57 7.69
N LEU A 117 2.18 1.73 7.30
CA LEU A 117 2.80 1.95 5.99
C LEU A 117 4.34 1.86 6.01
N HIS A 118 4.94 1.62 7.18
CA HIS A 118 6.39 1.60 7.30
C HIS A 118 6.97 0.32 6.69
N THR A 119 8.16 0.43 6.11
CA THR A 119 8.91 -0.68 5.51
C THR A 119 9.51 -1.64 6.55
N HIS A 120 9.43 -1.29 7.84
CA HIS A 120 10.00 -2.04 8.94
C HIS A 120 8.91 -2.53 9.90
N GLY A 121 9.12 -3.71 10.49
CA GLY A 121 8.18 -4.35 11.42
C GLY A 121 7.10 -5.19 10.72
N VAL A 122 6.66 -6.25 11.38
CA VAL A 122 5.75 -7.28 10.82
C VAL A 122 4.39 -6.71 10.37
N ALA A 123 3.93 -5.62 10.98
CA ALA A 123 2.67 -4.94 10.64
C ALA A 123 2.89 -3.49 10.13
N GLY A 124 4.10 -3.18 9.63
CA GLY A 124 4.44 -1.85 9.12
C GLY A 124 4.47 -0.76 10.20
N GLN A 125 4.79 -1.13 11.44
CA GLN A 125 4.83 -0.23 12.58
C GLN A 125 6.17 0.51 12.65
N LYS A 126 6.13 1.83 12.87
CA LYS A 126 7.33 2.59 13.25
C LYS A 126 7.54 2.48 14.75
N ARG A 127 8.65 1.87 15.14
CA ARG A 127 9.14 1.90 16.51
C ARG A 127 10.15 3.03 16.63
N TYR A 128 10.04 3.74 17.73
CA TYR A 128 10.98 4.78 18.11
C TYR A 128 11.88 4.21 19.19
N GLU A 129 13.18 4.36 19.01
CA GLU A 129 14.17 3.94 20.00
C GLU A 129 14.68 5.16 20.76
N LEU A 130 14.86 5.00 22.08
CA LEU A 130 15.41 6.08 22.88
C LEU A 130 16.88 6.25 22.50
N GLU A 131 17.25 7.46 22.11
CA GLU A 131 18.62 7.72 21.69
C GLU A 131 19.60 7.56 22.86
N SER A 132 20.75 6.97 22.56
CA SER A 132 21.79 6.79 23.58
C SER A 132 22.41 8.13 23.98
N GLU A 133 22.55 9.04 23.01
CA GLU A 133 23.01 10.40 23.21
C GLU A 133 21.84 11.38 23.07
N GLN A 134 21.50 12.06 24.16
CA GLN A 134 20.35 12.96 24.22
C GLN A 134 20.75 14.37 23.79
N SER A 135 19.95 14.99 22.91
CA SER A 135 20.20 16.37 22.48
C SER A 135 20.06 17.39 23.62
N TYR A 136 19.26 17.04 24.63
CA TYR A 136 19.09 17.84 25.85
C TYR A 136 19.73 17.13 27.04
N GLY A 137 20.35 17.91 27.93
CA GLY A 137 20.85 17.40 29.21
C GLY A 137 19.72 17.01 30.18
N THR A 138 20.08 16.31 31.26
CA THR A 138 19.15 15.72 32.24
C THR A 138 18.27 16.71 33.00
N ALA A 139 18.60 18.00 32.97
CA ALA A 139 17.81 19.06 33.58
C ALA A 139 16.48 19.34 32.86
N TYR A 140 16.35 18.92 31.59
CA TYR A 140 15.15 19.13 30.79
C TYR A 140 14.30 17.86 30.74
N PRO A 141 12.96 17.96 30.91
CA PRO A 141 12.07 16.80 30.85
C PRO A 141 11.75 16.40 29.39
N CYS A 142 12.76 16.39 28.52
CA CYS A 142 12.65 16.09 27.11
C CYS A 142 13.49 14.86 26.77
N ARG A 143 12.96 13.98 25.92
CA ARG A 143 13.66 12.80 25.42
C ARG A 143 13.73 12.85 23.90
N THR A 144 14.84 12.36 23.38
CA THR A 144 15.18 12.28 21.97
C THR A 144 15.02 10.82 21.55
N PHE A 145 14.30 10.61 20.46
CA PHE A 145 14.06 9.29 19.88
C PHE A 145 14.40 9.33 18.39
N ALA A 146 14.91 8.22 17.86
CA ALA A 146 15.09 7.98 16.43
C ALA A 146 13.96 7.12 15.85
#